data_AF-A0A2V5QZR8-F1
#
_entry.id   AF-A0A2V5QZR8-F1
#
_cell.length_a   1.000
_cell.length_b   1.000
_cell.length_c   1.000
_cell.angle_alpha   90.00
_cell.angle_beta   90.00
_cell.angle_gamma   90.00
#
_symmetry.space_group_name_H-M   'P 1'
#
loop_
_entity.id
_entity.type
_entity.pdbx_description
1 polymer ?
#
loop_
_entity_poly.entity_id
_entity_poly.type
_entity_poly.pdbx_seq_one_letter_code
_entity_poly.pdbx_strand_id
1 'polypeptide(L)'
;MKSLRRLITNRWFIVAIVLYIGSLFVLSRRTEFSISEALMELIIFGIAFPLLAWLGTIRARPLTIRVHPTAAEMLALPAYVFALSVYLAFGPQTIDLWLPQDWIASDRIKFFVTLGKKLLVFIALPLVIFGRGWRYPGRDFGFQREGLRELGRTHLPIVLIASCAVLAFNYFLGGAAAPLREGKFSTLQLLAGIPFCFLWLTIEAGLVEEFFFRAFLQTRLSAWFRSEITGVVLMSLIFGLAHAPGFTFRHAGAMEGLGANPTALDAVAYSITILAISGVFFGVIWTRTRNLFALMVIHAAADLFPNLSDFVKIWL
;
A
#
# COMPACT_ATOMS: atom_id res chain seq x y z
N MET A 1 23.60 8.49 -15.15
CA MET A 1 24.69 8.31 -14.15
C MET A 1 24.45 9.01 -12.81
N LYS A 2 24.10 10.31 -12.74
CA LYS A 2 23.92 11.03 -11.45
C LYS A 2 22.84 10.40 -10.53
N SER A 3 21.70 9.99 -11.06
CA SER A 3 20.61 9.37 -10.28
C SER A 3 21.02 8.01 -9.71
N LEU A 4 21.66 7.16 -10.52
CA LEU A 4 22.17 5.86 -10.08
C LEU A 4 23.22 6.02 -8.97
N ARG A 5 24.16 6.96 -9.14
CA ARG A 5 25.16 7.27 -8.09
C ARG A 5 24.48 7.69 -6.78
N ARG A 6 23.45 8.54 -6.83
CA ARG A 6 22.68 8.95 -5.65
C ARG A 6 21.96 7.78 -4.97
N LEU A 7 21.44 6.84 -5.75
CA LEU A 7 20.79 5.64 -5.23
C LEU A 7 21.80 4.75 -4.48
N ILE A 8 22.89 4.35 -5.13
CA ILE A 8 23.87 3.42 -4.56
C ILE A 8 24.70 4.01 -3.41
N THR A 9 24.73 5.34 -3.27
CA THR A 9 25.40 6.03 -2.15
C THR A 9 24.43 6.47 -1.05
N ASN A 10 23.12 6.25 -1.22
CA ASN A 10 22.13 6.57 -0.20
C ASN A 10 22.22 5.54 0.94
N ARG A 11 22.52 6.02 2.16
CA ARG A 11 22.70 5.15 3.33
C ARG A 11 21.46 4.31 3.66
N TRP A 12 20.26 4.88 3.53
CA TRP A 12 19.02 4.17 3.82
C TRP A 12 18.69 3.11 2.77
N PHE A 13 19.02 3.36 1.50
CA PHE A 13 18.92 2.35 0.46
C PHE A 13 19.86 1.16 0.73
N ILE A 14 21.11 1.42 1.14
CA ILE A 14 22.06 0.37 1.52
C ILE A 14 21.54 -0.42 2.73
N VAL A 15 21.04 0.27 3.76
CA VAL A 15 20.42 -0.38 4.94
C VAL A 15 19.25 -1.28 4.52
N ALA A 16 18.38 -0.81 3.63
CA ALA A 16 17.26 -1.61 3.14
C ALA A 16 17.73 -2.86 2.38
N ILE A 17 18.79 -2.78 1.56
CA ILE A 17 19.39 -3.95 0.90
C ILE A 17 19.92 -4.94 1.95
N VAL A 18 20.64 -4.47 2.96
CA VAL A 18 21.17 -5.34 4.02
C VAL A 18 20.03 -6.01 4.80
N LEU A 19 18.98 -5.26 5.14
CA LEU A 19 17.79 -5.80 5.81
C LEU A 19 17.07 -6.82 4.93
N TYR A 20 16.94 -6.57 3.63
CA TYR A 20 16.33 -7.49 2.68
C TYR A 20 17.12 -8.80 2.59
N ILE A 21 18.45 -8.73 2.38
CA ILE A 21 19.30 -9.92 2.30
C ILE A 21 19.27 -10.71 3.61
N GLY A 22 19.36 -10.03 4.75
CA GLY A 22 19.26 -10.67 6.07
C GLY A 22 17.91 -11.34 6.29
N SER A 23 16.81 -10.68 5.91
CA SER A 23 15.45 -11.22 6.01
C SER A 23 15.24 -12.42 5.09
N LEU A 24 15.72 -12.35 3.84
CA LEU A 24 15.66 -13.45 2.89
C LEU A 24 16.46 -14.66 3.39
N PHE A 25 17.62 -14.43 4.04
CA PHE A 25 18.42 -15.49 4.64
C PHE A 25 17.74 -16.14 5.86
N VAL A 26 16.95 -15.38 6.62
CA VAL A 26 16.12 -15.96 7.69
C VAL A 26 15.03 -16.85 7.08
N LEU A 27 14.30 -16.34 6.09
CA LEU A 27 13.19 -17.06 5.46
C LEU A 27 13.65 -18.27 4.65
N SER A 28 14.84 -18.23 4.03
CA SER A 28 15.38 -19.36 3.26
C SER A 28 15.64 -20.61 4.09
N ARG A 29 15.64 -20.48 5.43
CA ARG A 29 15.75 -21.62 6.36
C ARG A 29 14.42 -22.32 6.59
N ARG A 30 13.30 -21.76 6.11
CA ARG A 30 11.95 -22.31 6.25
C ARG A 30 11.64 -23.14 5.01
N THR A 31 11.18 -24.37 5.22
CA THR A 31 10.84 -25.30 4.12
C THR A 31 9.63 -24.88 3.32
N GLU A 32 8.72 -24.11 3.93
CA GLU A 32 7.48 -23.62 3.31
C GLU A 32 7.71 -22.35 2.47
N PHE A 33 8.87 -21.68 2.61
CA PHE A 33 9.12 -20.41 1.96
C PHE A 33 9.78 -20.56 0.59
N SER A 34 9.15 -19.98 -0.43
CA SER A 34 9.62 -19.99 -1.82
C SER A 34 10.56 -18.82 -2.09
N ILE A 35 11.87 -19.07 -2.09
CA ILE A 35 12.90 -18.06 -2.44
C ILE A 35 12.67 -17.52 -3.86
N SER A 36 12.23 -18.38 -4.79
CA SER A 36 11.95 -17.97 -6.17
C SER A 36 10.81 -16.96 -6.26
N GLU A 37 9.76 -17.12 -5.46
CA GLU A 37 8.66 -16.14 -5.41
C GLU A 37 9.15 -14.80 -4.86
N ALA A 38 9.95 -14.82 -3.80
CA ALA A 38 10.53 -13.61 -3.23
C ALA A 38 11.45 -12.86 -4.22
N LEU A 39 12.28 -13.60 -4.97
CA LEU A 39 13.13 -13.01 -6.00
C LEU A 39 12.31 -12.48 -7.18
N MET A 40 11.24 -13.19 -7.57
CA MET A 40 10.31 -12.72 -8.61
C MET A 40 9.61 -11.43 -8.18
N GLU A 41 9.15 -11.35 -6.93
CA GLU A 41 8.55 -10.16 -6.33
C GLU A 41 9.54 -8.97 -6.35
N LEU A 42 10.80 -9.19 -5.93
CA LEU A 42 11.87 -8.19 -6.02
C LEU A 42 12.10 -7.71 -7.45
N ILE A 43 12.15 -8.62 -8.42
CA ILE A 43 12.37 -8.25 -9.83
C ILE A 43 11.18 -7.45 -10.36
N ILE A 44 9.96 -7.89 -10.10
CA ILE A 44 8.75 -7.27 -10.65
C ILE A 44 8.45 -5.95 -9.93
N PHE A 45 8.20 -5.99 -8.62
CA PHE A 45 7.78 -4.82 -7.85
C PHE A 45 8.93 -3.95 -7.35
N GLY A 46 10.14 -4.52 -7.22
CA GLY A 46 11.33 -3.76 -6.81
C GLY A 46 12.10 -3.13 -7.97
N ILE A 47 11.96 -3.64 -9.21
CA ILE A 47 12.73 -3.16 -10.37
C ILE A 47 11.84 -2.85 -11.58
N ALA A 48 11.13 -3.83 -12.13
CA ALA A 48 10.43 -3.69 -13.42
C ALA A 48 9.29 -2.67 -13.35
N PHE A 49 8.41 -2.77 -12.37
CA PHE A 49 7.29 -1.85 -12.17
C PHE A 49 7.75 -0.44 -11.75
N PRO A 50 8.73 -0.26 -10.84
CA PRO A 50 9.33 1.06 -10.61
C PRO A 50 9.95 1.69 -11.86
N LEU A 51 10.63 0.89 -12.71
CA LEU A 51 11.18 1.37 -13.98
C LEU A 51 10.06 1.77 -14.96
N LEU A 52 9.02 0.94 -15.07
CA LEU A 52 7.83 1.23 -15.86
C LEU A 52 7.15 2.51 -15.38
N ALA A 53 7.04 2.70 -14.06
CA ALA A 53 6.51 3.91 -13.46
C ALA A 53 7.36 5.13 -13.79
N TRP A 54 8.68 4.99 -13.73
CA TRP A 54 9.60 6.06 -14.10
C TRP A 54 9.45 6.45 -15.58
N LEU A 55 9.38 5.47 -16.48
CA LEU A 55 9.19 5.68 -17.93
C LEU A 55 7.82 6.30 -18.23
N GLY A 56 6.75 5.76 -17.64
CA GLY A 56 5.37 6.26 -17.80
C GLY A 56 5.16 7.67 -17.25
N THR A 57 6.07 8.14 -16.39
CA THR A 57 6.04 9.49 -15.80
C THR A 57 7.10 10.44 -16.36
N ILE A 58 7.73 10.14 -17.51
CA ILE A 58 8.70 11.05 -18.13
C ILE A 58 8.08 12.43 -18.42
N ARG A 59 6.80 12.45 -18.83
CA ARG A 59 6.06 13.67 -19.17
C ARG A 59 5.14 14.17 -18.05
N ALA A 60 5.08 13.47 -16.92
CA ALA A 60 4.23 13.84 -15.80
C ALA A 60 4.74 15.12 -15.13
N ARG A 61 3.81 16.00 -14.74
CA ARG A 61 4.13 17.23 -14.00
C ARG A 61 3.86 16.99 -12.52
N PRO A 62 4.91 16.81 -11.68
CA PRO A 62 4.68 16.58 -10.26
C PRO A 62 3.93 17.75 -9.65
N LEU A 63 2.86 17.44 -8.90
CA LEU A 63 2.12 18.43 -8.15
C LEU A 63 2.97 18.99 -7.01
N THR A 64 2.59 20.16 -6.50
CA THR A 64 3.32 20.81 -5.40
C THR A 64 2.68 20.43 -4.08
N ILE A 65 3.48 19.88 -3.17
CA ILE A 65 3.11 19.64 -1.77
C ILE A 65 4.14 20.35 -0.90
N ARG A 66 3.67 21.15 0.06
CA ARG A 66 4.52 21.97 0.92
C ARG A 66 4.42 21.48 2.36
N VAL A 67 5.36 20.62 2.73
CA VAL A 67 5.54 20.21 4.13
C VAL A 67 6.91 20.67 4.62
N HIS A 68 6.96 21.14 5.87
CA HIS A 68 8.18 21.59 6.52
C HIS A 68 8.25 20.94 7.90
N PRO A 69 8.54 19.61 7.97
CA PRO A 69 8.42 18.88 9.22
C PRO A 69 9.32 19.44 10.30
N THR A 70 8.74 19.69 11.47
CA THR A 70 9.48 20.08 12.66
C THR A 70 9.97 18.84 13.42
N ALA A 71 10.93 19.00 14.35
CA ALA A 71 11.38 17.89 15.19
C ALA A 71 10.23 17.28 16.02
N ALA A 72 9.33 18.12 16.54
CA ALA A 72 8.14 17.67 17.26
C ALA A 72 7.18 16.86 16.37
N GLU A 73 6.98 17.30 15.12
CA GLU A 73 6.18 16.55 14.14
C GLU A 73 6.80 15.17 13.86
N MET A 74 8.12 15.13 13.68
CA MET A 74 8.85 13.91 13.38
C MET A 74 9.02 12.98 14.60
N LEU A 75 8.75 13.46 15.81
CA LEU A 75 8.58 12.61 16.99
C LEU A 75 7.15 12.05 17.08
N ALA A 76 6.14 12.87 16.74
CA ALA A 76 4.75 12.43 16.70
C ALA A 76 4.48 11.39 15.60
N LEU A 77 5.17 11.49 14.46
CA LEU A 77 5.03 10.59 13.32
C LEU A 77 5.30 9.11 13.66
N PRO A 78 6.46 8.71 14.23
CA PRO A 78 6.71 7.33 14.62
C PRO A 78 5.80 6.87 15.76
N ALA A 79 5.42 7.75 16.70
CA ALA A 79 4.43 7.41 17.74
C ALA A 79 3.07 7.07 17.12
N TYR A 80 2.66 7.82 16.08
CA TYR A 80 1.44 7.55 15.34
C TYR A 80 1.53 6.24 14.56
N VAL A 81 2.64 5.99 13.86
CA VAL A 81 2.88 4.73 13.14
C VAL A 81 2.85 3.54 14.11
N PHE A 82 3.44 3.66 15.30
CA PHE A 82 3.37 2.63 16.32
C PHE A 82 1.93 2.38 16.79
N ALA A 83 1.18 3.44 17.11
CA ALA A 83 -0.23 3.34 17.48
C ALA A 83 -1.07 2.69 16.35
N LEU A 84 -0.77 3.02 15.09
CA LEU A 84 -1.40 2.41 13.92
C LEU A 84 -1.08 0.91 13.83
N SER A 85 0.16 0.50 14.02
CA SER A 85 0.54 -0.92 14.02
C SER A 85 -0.16 -1.70 15.13
N VAL A 86 -0.30 -1.12 16.33
CA VAL A 86 -1.09 -1.70 17.42
C VAL A 86 -2.57 -1.79 17.04
N TYR A 87 -3.11 -0.75 16.42
CA TYR A 87 -4.47 -0.79 15.88
C TYR A 87 -4.63 -1.88 14.82
N LEU A 88 -3.72 -2.03 13.86
CA LEU A 88 -3.81 -3.09 12.84
C LEU A 88 -3.72 -4.52 13.42
N ALA A 89 -3.04 -4.67 14.55
CA ALA A 89 -2.95 -5.94 15.26
C ALA A 89 -4.25 -6.30 16.00
N PHE A 90 -4.84 -5.35 16.72
CA PHE A 90 -5.89 -5.65 17.71
C PHE A 90 -7.14 -4.76 17.60
N GLY A 91 -7.01 -3.59 17.00
CA GLY A 91 -8.02 -2.54 16.95
C GLY A 91 -9.33 -2.97 16.30
N PRO A 92 -9.33 -3.50 15.05
CA PRO A 92 -10.54 -3.95 14.39
C PRO A 92 -11.38 -4.91 15.22
N GLN A 93 -10.77 -5.94 15.81
CA GLN A 93 -11.45 -6.94 16.65
C GLN A 93 -11.93 -6.32 17.96
N THR A 94 -11.12 -5.47 18.57
CA THR A 94 -11.51 -4.76 19.80
C THR A 94 -12.74 -3.91 19.55
N ILE A 95 -12.80 -3.16 18.44
CA ILE A 95 -13.97 -2.34 18.08
C ILE A 95 -15.20 -3.23 17.82
N ASP A 96 -15.02 -4.37 17.15
CA ASP A 96 -16.13 -5.29 16.85
C ASP A 96 -16.83 -5.82 18.11
N LEU A 97 -16.12 -5.94 19.25
CA LEU A 97 -16.72 -6.32 20.53
C LEU A 97 -17.70 -5.28 21.10
N TRP A 98 -17.58 -4.01 20.70
CA TRP A 98 -18.45 -2.91 21.15
C TRP A 98 -19.61 -2.63 20.19
N LEU A 99 -19.64 -3.30 19.03
CA LEU A 99 -20.67 -3.10 18.02
C LEU A 99 -21.83 -4.08 18.21
N PRO A 100 -23.05 -3.71 17.77
CA PRO A 100 -24.19 -4.62 17.76
C PRO A 100 -23.86 -5.93 17.02
N GLN A 101 -24.19 -7.08 17.62
CA GLN A 101 -23.81 -8.39 17.06
C GLN A 101 -24.46 -8.66 15.70
N ASP A 102 -25.66 -8.14 15.47
CA ASP A 102 -26.36 -8.16 14.19
C ASP A 102 -25.61 -7.40 13.08
N TRP A 103 -24.86 -6.35 13.43
CA TRP A 103 -24.00 -5.63 12.47
C TRP A 103 -22.79 -6.47 12.07
N ILE A 104 -22.17 -7.16 13.03
CA ILE A 104 -21.00 -7.99 12.78
C ILE A 104 -21.37 -9.30 12.07
N ALA A 105 -22.57 -9.82 12.30
CA ALA A 105 -23.09 -11.01 11.64
C ALA A 105 -23.46 -10.78 10.16
N SER A 106 -23.73 -9.54 9.76
CA SER A 106 -24.01 -9.19 8.36
C SER A 106 -22.73 -8.79 7.62
N ASP A 107 -22.29 -9.62 6.66
CA ASP A 107 -21.10 -9.33 5.85
C ASP A 107 -21.17 -7.95 5.18
N ARG A 108 -22.37 -7.54 4.71
CA ARG A 108 -22.60 -6.23 4.09
C ARG A 108 -22.40 -5.07 5.07
N ILE A 109 -22.96 -5.17 6.28
CA ILE A 109 -22.80 -4.13 7.29
C ILE A 109 -21.34 -4.08 7.77
N LYS A 110 -20.74 -5.24 8.01
CA LYS A 110 -19.32 -5.38 8.37
C LYS A 110 -18.39 -4.75 7.33
N PHE A 111 -18.74 -4.82 6.04
CA PHE A 111 -18.04 -4.15 4.94
C PHE A 111 -17.94 -2.63 5.17
N PHE A 112 -19.08 -1.98 5.44
CA PHE A 112 -19.13 -0.53 5.73
C PHE A 112 -18.49 -0.16 7.06
N VAL A 113 -18.68 -0.97 8.10
CA VAL A 113 -18.02 -0.77 9.41
C VAL A 113 -16.50 -0.81 9.24
N THR A 114 -15.97 -1.77 8.48
CA THR A 114 -14.53 -1.89 8.22
C THR A 114 -14.00 -0.67 7.49
N LEU A 115 -14.70 -0.21 6.45
CA LEU A 115 -14.36 1.03 5.76
C LEU A 115 -14.36 2.25 6.72
N GLY A 116 -15.40 2.39 7.54
CA GLY A 116 -15.51 3.49 8.50
C GLY A 116 -14.35 3.52 9.50
N LYS A 117 -13.98 2.36 10.05
CA LYS A 117 -12.82 2.20 10.94
C LYS A 117 -11.51 2.61 10.23
N LYS A 118 -11.31 2.14 8.99
CA LYS A 118 -10.14 2.51 8.17
C LYS A 118 -10.08 4.02 7.89
N LEU A 119 -11.16 4.63 7.41
CA LEU A 119 -11.22 6.07 7.11
C LEU A 119 -10.93 6.93 8.35
N LEU A 120 -11.46 6.54 9.51
CA LEU A 120 -11.21 7.24 10.77
C LEU A 120 -9.72 7.23 11.12
N VAL A 121 -9.11 6.04 11.13
CA VAL A 121 -7.75 5.85 11.63
C VAL A 121 -6.68 6.27 10.61
N PHE A 122 -6.87 6.01 9.33
CA PHE A 122 -5.86 6.31 8.32
C PHE A 122 -5.97 7.72 7.75
N ILE A 123 -7.16 8.34 7.79
CA ILE A 123 -7.40 9.63 7.13
C ILE A 123 -7.80 10.72 8.12
N ALA A 124 -8.90 10.53 8.85
CA ALA A 124 -9.45 11.58 9.69
C ALA A 124 -8.49 11.95 10.85
N LEU A 125 -7.94 10.96 11.55
CA LEU A 125 -7.02 11.20 12.65
C LEU A 125 -5.72 11.89 12.20
N PRO A 126 -5.00 11.46 11.13
CA PRO A 126 -3.82 12.19 10.67
C PRO A 126 -4.15 13.61 10.19
N LEU A 127 -5.28 13.81 9.49
CA LEU A 127 -5.72 15.15 9.08
C LEU A 127 -5.98 16.05 10.28
N VAL A 128 -6.61 15.54 11.35
CA VAL A 128 -6.89 16.35 12.55
C VAL A 128 -5.61 16.60 13.35
N ILE A 129 -4.87 15.55 13.71
CA ILE A 129 -3.67 15.64 14.56
C ILE A 129 -2.60 16.47 13.85
N PHE A 130 -2.24 16.11 12.62
CA PHE A 130 -1.14 16.77 11.91
C PHE A 130 -1.59 18.03 11.19
N GLY A 131 -2.80 18.04 10.62
CA GLY A 131 -3.33 19.21 9.93
C GLY A 131 -3.63 20.36 10.89
N ARG A 132 -4.23 20.11 12.07
CA ARG A 132 -4.44 21.17 13.07
C ARG A 132 -3.18 21.45 13.90
N GLY A 133 -2.44 20.40 14.29
CA GLY A 133 -1.23 20.54 15.12
C GLY A 133 -0.12 21.34 14.44
N TRP A 134 0.08 21.17 13.13
CA TRP A 134 1.12 21.86 12.36
C TRP A 134 0.57 22.74 11.22
N ARG A 135 -0.75 23.00 11.21
CA ARG A 135 -1.43 23.92 10.29
C ARG A 135 -1.27 23.55 8.80
N TYR A 136 -1.19 22.27 8.49
CA TYR A 136 -1.20 21.81 7.09
C TYR A 136 -2.62 21.81 6.52
N PRO A 137 -2.88 22.49 5.40
CA PRO A 137 -4.14 22.36 4.68
C PRO A 137 -4.27 20.98 4.03
N GLY A 138 -5.50 20.53 3.76
CA GLY A 138 -5.77 19.21 3.15
C GLY A 138 -5.02 18.96 1.83
N ARG A 139 -4.72 20.01 1.05
CA ARG A 139 -3.92 19.93 -0.18
C ARG A 139 -2.50 19.40 0.06
N ASP A 140 -1.91 19.65 1.22
CA ASP A 140 -0.56 19.18 1.56
C ASP A 140 -0.57 17.71 2.01
N PHE A 141 -1.76 17.11 2.09
CA PHE A 141 -1.97 15.66 2.18
C PHE A 141 -2.49 15.06 0.85
N GLY A 142 -2.32 15.76 -0.27
CA GLY A 142 -2.64 15.24 -1.61
C GLY A 142 -4.06 15.52 -2.13
N PHE A 143 -4.96 16.08 -1.32
CA PHE A 143 -6.31 16.47 -1.76
C PHE A 143 -6.28 17.79 -2.56
N GLN A 144 -5.94 17.70 -3.84
CA GLN A 144 -5.75 18.87 -4.73
C GLN A 144 -6.68 18.80 -5.94
N ARG A 145 -7.33 19.91 -6.31
CA ARG A 145 -8.15 19.98 -7.54
C ARG A 145 -7.30 19.79 -8.79
N GLU A 146 -6.06 20.29 -8.76
CA GLU A 146 -5.04 20.08 -9.78
C GLU A 146 -4.73 18.60 -9.96
N GLY A 147 -4.91 17.79 -8.91
CA GLY A 147 -4.81 16.34 -8.97
C GLY A 147 -5.78 15.72 -9.96
N LEU A 148 -7.06 16.07 -9.88
CA LEU A 148 -8.07 15.59 -10.84
C LEU A 148 -7.80 16.12 -12.26
N ARG A 149 -7.34 17.37 -12.38
CA ARG A 149 -7.02 17.96 -13.69
C ARG A 149 -5.83 17.27 -14.35
N GLU A 150 -4.73 17.05 -13.62
CA GLU A 150 -3.55 16.39 -14.18
C GLU A 150 -3.76 14.89 -14.37
N LEU A 151 -4.66 14.27 -13.59
CA LEU A 151 -5.11 12.88 -13.78
C LEU A 151 -5.62 12.66 -15.21
N GLY A 152 -6.48 13.54 -15.72
CA GLY A 152 -6.97 13.48 -17.10
C GLY A 152 -5.99 13.98 -18.17
N ARG A 153 -4.81 14.48 -17.78
CA ARG A 153 -3.81 15.06 -18.70
C ARG A 153 -2.51 14.29 -18.64
N THR A 154 -1.53 14.81 -17.92
CA THR A 154 -0.15 14.31 -17.94
C THR A 154 0.04 13.04 -17.11
N HIS A 155 -0.92 12.70 -16.25
CA HIS A 155 -0.84 11.50 -15.39
C HIS A 155 -1.69 10.33 -15.91
N LEU A 156 -2.62 10.53 -16.84
CA LEU A 156 -3.41 9.44 -17.42
C LEU A 156 -2.54 8.30 -17.99
N PRO A 157 -1.44 8.57 -18.72
CA PRO A 157 -0.61 7.50 -19.27
C PRO A 157 -0.04 6.59 -18.19
N ILE A 158 0.47 7.14 -17.08
CA ILE A 158 0.98 6.29 -16.00
C ILE A 158 -0.14 5.50 -15.33
N VAL A 159 -1.32 6.09 -15.14
CA VAL A 159 -2.47 5.35 -14.58
C VAL A 159 -2.83 4.15 -15.45
N LEU A 160 -2.95 4.34 -16.76
CA LEU A 160 -3.28 3.25 -17.68
C LEU A 160 -2.17 2.19 -17.73
N ILE A 161 -0.91 2.61 -17.90
CA ILE A 161 0.23 1.69 -17.99
C ILE A 161 0.37 0.87 -16.71
N ALA A 162 0.37 1.53 -15.54
CA ALA A 162 0.52 0.87 -14.26
C ALA A 162 -0.66 -0.07 -13.97
N SER A 163 -1.91 0.41 -14.15
CA SER A 163 -3.11 -0.40 -13.89
C SER A 163 -3.18 -1.61 -14.81
N CYS A 164 -2.91 -1.45 -16.11
CA CYS A 164 -2.88 -2.58 -17.04
C CYS A 164 -1.76 -3.56 -16.71
N ALA A 165 -0.57 -3.08 -16.31
CA ALA A 165 0.54 -3.95 -15.93
C ALA A 165 0.23 -4.78 -14.67
N VAL A 166 -0.31 -4.16 -13.61
CA VAL A 166 -0.68 -4.90 -12.38
C VAL A 166 -1.84 -5.85 -12.62
N LEU A 167 -2.85 -5.46 -13.43
CA LEU A 167 -3.96 -6.34 -13.77
C LEU A 167 -3.48 -7.53 -14.60
N ALA A 168 -2.60 -7.30 -15.60
CA ALA A 168 -2.01 -8.39 -16.37
C ALA A 168 -1.19 -9.32 -15.48
N PHE A 169 -0.35 -8.78 -14.59
CA PHE A 169 0.39 -9.56 -13.61
C PHE A 169 -0.55 -10.41 -12.74
N ASN A 170 -1.54 -9.80 -12.11
CA ASN A 170 -2.51 -10.51 -11.26
C ASN A 170 -3.31 -11.55 -12.05
N TYR A 171 -3.68 -11.26 -13.29
CA TYR A 171 -4.43 -12.18 -14.13
C TYR A 171 -3.60 -13.37 -14.59
N PHE A 172 -2.33 -13.20 -14.96
CA PHE A 172 -1.52 -14.28 -15.54
C PHE A 172 -0.64 -15.01 -14.52
N LEU A 173 -0.13 -14.29 -13.52
CA LEU A 173 0.83 -14.80 -12.53
C LEU A 173 0.23 -14.87 -11.12
N GLY A 174 -0.78 -14.05 -10.83
CA GLY A 174 -1.47 -14.06 -9.54
C GLY A 174 -2.40 -15.27 -9.38
N GLY A 175 -2.31 -15.90 -8.20
CA GLY A 175 -3.23 -16.97 -7.79
C GLY A 175 -4.66 -16.49 -7.60
N ALA A 176 -4.84 -15.24 -7.16
CA ALA A 176 -6.15 -14.72 -6.78
C ALA A 176 -7.12 -14.52 -7.97
N ALA A 177 -6.60 -14.42 -9.20
CA ALA A 177 -7.43 -14.38 -10.40
C ALA A 177 -7.82 -15.77 -10.93
N ALA A 178 -7.44 -16.88 -10.27
CA ALA A 178 -7.80 -18.23 -10.70
C ALA A 178 -9.31 -18.45 -10.90
N PRO A 179 -10.21 -18.00 -9.99
CA PRO A 179 -11.65 -18.16 -10.20
C PRO A 179 -12.17 -17.47 -11.46
N LEU A 180 -11.57 -16.33 -11.83
CA LEU A 180 -11.91 -15.61 -13.05
C LEU A 180 -11.48 -16.40 -14.30
N ARG A 181 -10.26 -16.94 -14.31
CA ARG A 181 -9.73 -17.76 -15.42
C ARG A 181 -10.48 -19.07 -15.61
N GLU A 182 -10.96 -19.65 -14.51
CA GLU A 182 -11.73 -20.90 -14.49
C GLU A 182 -13.20 -20.69 -14.87
N GLY A 183 -13.64 -19.45 -15.12
CA GLY A 183 -15.01 -19.16 -15.51
C GLY A 183 -16.03 -19.36 -14.38
N LYS A 184 -15.61 -19.20 -13.11
CA LYS A 184 -16.49 -19.38 -11.94
C LYS A 184 -17.55 -18.27 -11.77
N PHE A 185 -17.45 -17.19 -12.54
CA PHE A 185 -18.38 -16.06 -12.49
C PHE A 185 -19.23 -15.98 -13.76
N SER A 186 -20.52 -15.71 -13.59
CA SER A 186 -21.40 -15.39 -14.72
C SER A 186 -21.05 -14.04 -15.35
N THR A 187 -21.48 -13.81 -16.60
CA THR A 187 -21.28 -12.53 -17.30
C THR A 187 -21.86 -11.35 -16.51
N LEU A 188 -23.03 -11.52 -15.87
CA LEU A 188 -23.63 -10.46 -15.05
C LEU A 188 -22.77 -10.15 -13.81
N GLN A 189 -22.27 -11.18 -13.13
CA GLN A 189 -21.35 -11.00 -11.99
C GLN A 189 -20.07 -10.28 -12.40
N LEU A 190 -19.55 -10.51 -13.60
CA LEU A 190 -18.38 -9.79 -14.09
C LEU A 190 -18.71 -8.33 -14.48
N LEU A 191 -19.79 -8.12 -15.23
CA LEU A 191 -20.20 -6.79 -15.70
C LEU A 191 -20.58 -5.85 -14.54
N ALA A 192 -21.16 -6.37 -13.46
CA ALA A 192 -21.47 -5.58 -12.27
C ALA A 192 -20.33 -5.62 -11.24
N GLY A 193 -19.77 -6.80 -10.95
CA GLY A 193 -18.81 -7.01 -9.87
C GLY A 193 -17.49 -6.26 -10.11
N ILE A 194 -16.95 -6.27 -11.33
CA ILE A 194 -15.69 -5.57 -11.64
C ILE A 194 -15.80 -4.06 -11.38
N PRO A 195 -16.73 -3.31 -12.00
CA PRO A 195 -16.77 -1.86 -11.79
C PRO A 195 -17.14 -1.48 -10.35
N PHE A 196 -18.07 -2.18 -9.70
CA PHE A 196 -18.45 -1.84 -8.32
C PHE A 196 -17.36 -2.22 -7.30
N CYS A 197 -16.68 -3.36 -7.48
CA CYS A 197 -15.53 -3.72 -6.66
C CYS A 197 -14.39 -2.71 -6.86
N PHE A 198 -14.11 -2.31 -8.11
CA PHE A 198 -13.07 -1.32 -8.40
C PHE A 198 -13.36 0.05 -7.74
N LEU A 199 -14.60 0.55 -7.85
CA LEU A 199 -15.02 1.80 -7.21
C LEU A 199 -14.91 1.72 -5.68
N TRP A 200 -15.30 0.59 -5.11
CA TRP A 200 -15.15 0.34 -3.69
C TRP A 200 -13.68 0.35 -3.26
N LEU A 201 -12.82 -0.43 -3.93
CA LEU A 201 -11.39 -0.53 -3.62
C LEU A 201 -10.64 0.79 -3.81
N THR A 202 -11.08 1.63 -4.74
CA THR A 202 -10.55 3.00 -4.91
C THR A 202 -10.65 3.81 -3.62
N ILE A 203 -11.69 3.56 -2.81
CA ILE A 203 -11.87 4.21 -1.51
C ILE A 203 -11.25 3.36 -0.40
N GLU A 204 -11.58 2.08 -0.33
CA GLU A 204 -11.27 1.25 0.83
C GLU A 204 -9.78 0.97 1.01
N ALA A 205 -9.07 0.70 -0.09
CA ALA A 205 -7.64 0.45 -0.10
C ALA A 205 -6.90 1.65 -0.69
N GLY A 206 -7.29 2.05 -1.91
CA GLY A 206 -6.63 3.11 -2.67
C GLY A 206 -6.58 4.44 -1.92
N LEU A 207 -7.68 4.93 -1.38
CA LEU A 207 -7.67 6.19 -0.63
C LEU A 207 -6.99 6.02 0.72
N VAL A 208 -7.38 5.00 1.49
CA VAL A 208 -6.91 4.77 2.87
C VAL A 208 -5.39 4.61 2.93
N GLU A 209 -4.84 3.72 2.12
CA GLU A 209 -3.44 3.35 2.18
C GLU A 209 -2.55 4.38 1.47
N GLU A 210 -2.94 4.84 0.27
CA GLU A 210 -2.13 5.80 -0.47
C GLU A 210 -2.14 7.18 0.19
N PHE A 211 -3.24 7.57 0.84
CA PHE A 211 -3.23 8.76 1.68
C PHE A 211 -2.20 8.63 2.80
N PHE A 212 -2.28 7.55 3.58
CA PHE A 212 -1.46 7.41 4.79
C PHE A 212 0.02 7.20 4.46
N PHE A 213 0.33 6.24 3.59
CA PHE A 213 1.70 5.87 3.31
C PHE A 213 2.35 6.84 2.32
N ARG A 214 1.67 7.27 1.25
CA ARG A 214 2.28 8.17 0.25
C ARG A 214 2.10 9.63 0.61
N ALA A 215 0.86 10.08 0.68
CA ALA A 215 0.59 11.50 0.83
C ALA A 215 1.06 12.04 2.18
N PHE A 216 0.81 11.29 3.25
CA PHE A 216 1.15 11.66 4.62
C PHE A 216 2.59 11.28 4.99
N LEU A 217 2.93 9.99 5.04
CA LEU A 217 4.20 9.48 5.59
C LEU A 217 5.40 9.71 4.67
N GLN A 218 5.35 9.25 3.41
CA GLN A 218 6.47 9.39 2.46
C GLN A 218 6.88 10.85 2.28
N THR A 219 5.90 11.74 2.06
CA THR A 219 6.16 13.17 1.87
C THR A 219 6.95 13.78 3.02
N ARG A 220 6.61 13.43 4.27
CA ARG A 220 7.30 13.93 5.48
C ARG A 220 8.72 13.37 5.58
N LEU A 221 8.90 12.08 5.34
CA LEU A 221 10.21 11.44 5.35
C LEU A 221 11.11 12.03 4.26
N SER A 222 10.59 12.21 3.04
CA SER A 222 11.29 12.87 1.94
C SER A 222 11.74 14.29 2.31
N ALA A 223 10.85 15.07 2.92
CA ALA A 223 11.13 16.45 3.32
C ALA A 223 12.15 16.54 4.47
N TRP A 224 11.97 15.73 5.52
CA TRP A 224 12.86 15.71 6.68
C TRP A 224 14.29 15.29 6.30
N PHE A 225 14.44 14.20 5.54
CA PHE A 225 15.75 13.70 5.10
C PHE A 225 16.27 14.39 3.83
N ARG A 226 15.49 15.31 3.24
CA ARG A 226 15.80 16.02 1.99
C ARG A 226 16.18 15.06 0.85
N SER A 227 15.50 13.92 0.78
CA SER A 227 15.85 12.82 -0.12
C SER A 227 14.63 11.97 -0.44
N GLU A 228 14.17 12.02 -1.68
CA GLU A 228 13.04 11.20 -2.15
C GLU A 228 13.35 9.70 -2.11
N ILE A 229 14.60 9.31 -2.37
CA ILE A 229 15.05 7.90 -2.25
C ILE A 229 14.86 7.43 -0.80
N THR A 230 15.27 8.26 0.16
CA THR A 230 15.10 7.95 1.58
C THR A 230 13.63 7.85 1.95
N GLY A 231 12.80 8.80 1.47
CA GLY A 231 11.36 8.77 1.71
C GLY A 231 10.70 7.50 1.19
N VAL A 232 10.96 7.12 -0.07
CA VAL A 232 10.46 5.87 -0.67
C VAL A 232 10.89 4.66 0.14
N VAL A 233 12.19 4.52 0.43
CA VAL A 233 12.73 3.35 1.13
C VAL A 233 12.16 3.21 2.54
N LEU A 234 12.19 4.29 3.34
CA LEU A 234 11.72 4.25 4.72
C LEU A 234 10.22 4.03 4.81
N MET A 235 9.43 4.72 3.96
CA MET A 235 7.99 4.48 3.92
C MET A 235 7.69 3.03 3.54
N SER A 236 8.38 2.48 2.53
CA SER A 236 8.13 1.12 2.06
C SER A 236 8.44 0.08 3.14
N LEU A 237 9.54 0.27 3.88
CA LEU A 237 9.85 -0.55 5.06
C LEU A 237 8.78 -0.42 6.15
N ILE A 238 8.33 0.79 6.46
CA ILE A 238 7.27 1.03 7.46
C ILE A 238 5.95 0.37 7.01
N PHE A 239 5.59 0.49 5.73
CA PHE A 239 4.42 -0.15 5.14
C PHE A 239 4.47 -1.66 5.37
N GLY A 240 5.56 -2.34 4.97
CA GLY A 240 5.71 -3.77 5.21
C GLY A 240 5.63 -4.10 6.70
N LEU A 241 6.43 -3.42 7.54
CA LEU A 241 6.50 -3.72 8.98
C LEU A 241 5.18 -3.45 9.74
N ALA A 242 4.33 -2.54 9.26
CA ALA A 242 3.02 -2.30 9.84
C ALA A 242 2.08 -3.53 9.71
N HIS A 243 2.35 -4.42 8.76
CA HIS A 243 1.60 -5.66 8.55
C HIS A 243 2.11 -6.84 9.37
N ALA A 244 3.38 -6.81 9.81
CA ALA A 244 4.01 -7.91 10.55
C ALA A 244 3.17 -8.40 11.76
N PRO A 245 2.58 -7.53 12.60
CA PRO A 245 1.73 -7.98 13.70
C PRO A 245 0.50 -8.78 13.25
N GLY A 246 -0.03 -8.52 12.06
CA GLY A 246 -1.16 -9.27 11.51
C GLY A 246 -0.82 -10.73 11.22
N PHE A 247 0.40 -11.02 10.80
CA PHE A 247 0.83 -12.40 10.55
C PHE A 247 0.89 -13.25 11.82
N THR A 248 1.29 -12.64 12.94
CA THR A 248 1.41 -13.33 14.22
C THR A 248 0.09 -13.36 15.00
N PHE A 249 -0.60 -12.22 15.13
CA PHE A 249 -1.75 -12.09 16.03
C PHE A 249 -3.10 -12.33 15.35
N ARG A 250 -3.17 -12.26 14.01
CA ARG A 250 -4.40 -12.51 13.24
C ARG A 250 -4.30 -13.77 12.36
N HIS A 251 -3.26 -14.59 12.57
CA HIS A 251 -2.98 -15.82 11.82
C HIS A 251 -2.91 -15.65 10.30
N ALA A 252 -2.59 -14.44 9.81
CA ALA A 252 -2.51 -14.18 8.37
C ALA A 252 -1.34 -14.92 7.70
N GLY A 253 -0.35 -15.42 8.46
CA GLY A 253 0.78 -16.17 7.92
C GLY A 253 0.39 -17.45 7.15
N ALA A 254 -0.76 -18.07 7.48
CA ALA A 254 -1.22 -19.27 6.79
C ALA A 254 -1.61 -19.02 5.33
N MET A 255 -2.14 -17.81 5.05
CA MET A 255 -2.58 -17.41 3.70
C MET A 255 -1.39 -17.01 2.82
N GLU A 256 -0.25 -16.67 3.43
CA GLU A 256 0.90 -16.02 2.81
C GLU A 256 2.15 -16.93 2.74
N GLY A 257 1.99 -18.22 3.01
CA GLY A 257 3.08 -19.20 2.92
C GLY A 257 4.09 -19.18 4.08
N LEU A 258 3.72 -18.61 5.23
CA LEU A 258 4.54 -18.61 6.46
C LEU A 258 4.12 -19.68 7.49
N GLY A 259 3.08 -20.45 7.17
CA GLY A 259 2.46 -21.42 8.05
C GLY A 259 1.51 -20.80 9.08
N ALA A 260 0.85 -21.64 9.88
CA ALA A 260 -0.22 -21.22 10.80
C ALA A 260 0.26 -20.37 12.00
N ASN A 261 1.51 -20.55 12.42
CA ASN A 261 2.09 -19.92 13.60
C ASN A 261 3.50 -19.39 13.30
N PRO A 262 3.64 -18.35 12.45
CA PRO A 262 4.95 -17.76 12.20
C PRO A 262 5.50 -17.09 13.45
N THR A 263 6.82 -17.15 13.63
CA THR A 263 7.46 -16.36 14.69
C THR A 263 7.41 -14.86 14.35
N ALA A 264 7.58 -13.99 15.34
CA ALA A 264 7.70 -12.55 15.09
C ALA A 264 8.86 -12.23 14.13
N LEU A 265 9.96 -12.99 14.20
CA LEU A 265 11.08 -12.84 13.29
C LEU A 265 10.70 -13.21 11.84
N ASP A 266 9.94 -14.30 11.64
CA ASP A 266 9.43 -14.69 10.33
C ASP A 266 8.51 -13.61 9.75
N ALA A 267 7.58 -13.10 10.55
CA ALA A 267 6.64 -12.07 10.14
C ALA A 267 7.35 -10.77 9.73
N VAL A 268 8.36 -10.35 10.48
CA VAL A 268 9.21 -9.19 10.14
C VAL A 268 10.00 -9.44 8.87
N ALA A 269 10.66 -10.60 8.77
CA ALA A 269 11.46 -10.94 7.60
C ALA A 269 10.60 -10.98 6.33
N TYR A 270 9.42 -11.58 6.38
CA TYR A 270 8.48 -11.63 5.26
C TYR A 270 7.98 -10.23 4.89
N SER A 271 7.63 -9.42 5.88
CA SER A 271 7.20 -8.04 5.68
C SER A 271 8.25 -7.19 4.95
N ILE A 272 9.54 -7.40 5.25
CA ILE A 272 10.65 -6.72 4.56
C ILE A 272 10.86 -7.29 3.16
N THR A 273 10.77 -8.61 2.99
CA THR A 273 11.14 -9.29 1.75
C THR A 273 10.04 -9.20 0.68
N ILE A 274 8.78 -9.23 1.08
CA ILE A 274 7.62 -9.26 0.17
C ILE A 274 6.90 -7.91 0.20
N LEU A 275 6.28 -7.57 1.32
CA LEU A 275 5.37 -6.42 1.38
C LEU A 275 6.08 -5.07 1.16
N ALA A 276 7.26 -4.87 1.76
CA ALA A 276 7.99 -3.62 1.59
C ALA A 276 8.41 -3.38 0.13
N ILE A 277 8.62 -4.43 -0.67
CA ILE A 277 9.01 -4.29 -2.08
C ILE A 277 7.88 -3.69 -2.91
N SER A 278 6.64 -4.14 -2.72
CA SER A 278 5.47 -3.54 -3.35
C SER A 278 5.35 -2.03 -3.07
N GLY A 279 5.80 -1.60 -1.89
CA GLY A 279 5.85 -0.21 -1.47
C GLY A 279 6.67 0.69 -2.40
N VAL A 280 7.75 0.16 -2.99
CA VAL A 280 8.67 0.89 -3.85
C VAL A 280 7.98 1.37 -5.12
N PHE A 281 7.15 0.52 -5.74
CA PHE A 281 6.44 0.83 -6.98
C PHE A 281 5.54 2.07 -6.84
N PHE A 282 4.61 2.05 -5.90
CA PHE A 282 3.73 3.20 -5.63
C PHE A 282 4.53 4.41 -5.12
N GLY A 283 5.61 4.19 -4.35
CA GLY A 283 6.48 5.26 -3.86
C GLY A 283 7.19 6.03 -4.97
N VAL A 284 7.60 5.34 -6.04
CA VAL A 284 8.14 5.97 -7.24
C VAL A 284 7.05 6.77 -7.96
N ILE A 285 5.86 6.22 -8.17
CA ILE A 285 4.75 6.94 -8.79
C ILE A 285 4.43 8.23 -8.00
N TRP A 286 4.37 8.14 -6.66
CA TRP A 286 4.18 9.30 -5.80
C TRP A 286 5.27 10.36 -6.00
N THR A 287 6.55 9.97 -5.98
CA THR A 287 7.68 10.89 -6.16
C THR A 287 7.59 11.64 -7.49
N ARG A 288 7.07 10.99 -8.52
CA ARG A 288 7.00 11.50 -9.90
C ARG A 288 5.77 12.35 -10.19
N THR A 289 4.66 12.12 -9.47
CA THR A 289 3.37 12.75 -9.76
C THR A 289 2.83 13.61 -8.61
N ARG A 290 3.07 13.20 -7.35
CA ARG A 290 2.43 13.72 -6.13
C ARG A 290 0.90 13.80 -6.25
N ASN A 291 0.30 12.85 -6.98
CA ASN A 291 -1.13 12.82 -7.27
C ASN A 291 -1.79 11.62 -6.58
N LEU A 292 -2.54 11.90 -5.52
CA LEU A 292 -3.20 10.89 -4.71
C LEU A 292 -4.25 10.12 -5.52
N PHE A 293 -5.05 10.81 -6.33
CA PHE A 293 -6.09 10.18 -7.15
C PHE A 293 -5.51 9.19 -8.17
N ALA A 294 -4.35 9.50 -8.75
CA ALA A 294 -3.67 8.57 -9.65
C ALA A 294 -3.29 7.27 -8.93
N LEU A 295 -2.74 7.37 -7.71
CA LEU A 295 -2.39 6.21 -6.91
C LEU A 295 -3.62 5.42 -6.45
N MET A 296 -4.70 6.09 -6.05
CA MET A 296 -5.95 5.44 -5.65
C MET A 296 -6.47 4.49 -6.74
N VAL A 297 -6.47 4.95 -7.99
CA VAL A 297 -6.92 4.16 -9.16
C VAL A 297 -5.97 3.00 -9.44
N ILE A 298 -4.65 3.24 -9.40
CA ILE A 298 -3.66 2.18 -9.64
C ILE A 298 -3.69 1.13 -8.54
N HIS A 299 -3.86 1.53 -7.28
CA HIS A 299 -3.96 0.63 -6.14
C HIS A 299 -5.24 -0.22 -6.24
N ALA A 300 -6.39 0.40 -6.55
CA ALA A 300 -7.61 -0.35 -6.80
C ALA A 300 -7.46 -1.41 -7.91
N ALA A 301 -6.63 -1.13 -8.93
CA ALA A 301 -6.33 -2.11 -9.97
C ALA A 301 -5.46 -3.27 -9.46
N ALA A 302 -4.52 -3.02 -8.54
CA ALA A 302 -3.71 -4.06 -7.90
C ALA A 302 -4.58 -4.99 -7.02
N ASP A 303 -5.59 -4.43 -6.38
CA ASP A 303 -6.44 -5.16 -5.42
C ASP A 303 -7.69 -5.77 -6.05
N LEU A 304 -8.02 -5.42 -7.29
CA LEU A 304 -9.27 -5.80 -7.93
C LEU A 304 -9.50 -7.32 -7.95
N PHE A 305 -8.58 -8.08 -8.54
CA PHE A 305 -8.75 -9.53 -8.67
C PHE A 305 -8.65 -10.27 -7.33
N PRO A 306 -7.73 -9.92 -6.42
CA PRO A 306 -7.72 -10.47 -5.07
C PRO A 306 -9.05 -10.35 -4.32
N ASN A 307 -9.78 -9.25 -4.50
CA ASN A 307 -11.01 -8.98 -3.74
C ASN A 307 -12.30 -9.28 -4.51
N LEU A 308 -12.23 -9.58 -5.82
CA LEU A 308 -13.44 -9.74 -6.66
C LEU A 308 -14.33 -10.89 -6.20
N SER A 309 -13.75 -12.03 -5.79
CA SER A 309 -14.52 -13.21 -5.38
C SER A 309 -15.37 -12.93 -4.14
N ASP A 310 -14.78 -12.33 -3.12
CA ASP A 310 -15.49 -11.97 -1.89
C ASP A 310 -16.52 -10.87 -2.14
N PHE A 311 -16.18 -9.88 -2.98
CA PHE A 311 -17.13 -8.84 -3.37
C PHE A 311 -18.36 -9.42 -4.06
N VAL A 312 -18.19 -10.31 -5.05
CA VAL A 312 -19.30 -10.98 -5.73
C VAL A 312 -20.14 -11.76 -4.73
N LYS A 313 -19.51 -12.58 -3.87
CA LYS A 313 -20.22 -13.38 -2.86
C LYS A 313 -21.10 -12.53 -1.92
N ILE A 314 -20.64 -11.34 -1.55
CA ILE A 314 -21.36 -10.46 -0.61
C ILE A 314 -22.50 -9.70 -1.32
N TRP A 315 -22.29 -9.29 -2.57
CA TRP A 315 -23.15 -8.31 -3.24
C TRP A 315 -24.01 -8.85 -4.40
N LEU A 316 -23.63 -9.98 -5.04
CA LEU A 316 -24.21 -10.48 -6.30
C LEU A 316 -24.52 -11.99 -6.27
#